data_AF-V4MSA0-F1
#
_entry.id   AF-V4MSA0-F1
#
_cell.length_a   1.000
_cell.length_b   1.000
_cell.length_c   1.000
_cell.angle_alpha   90.00
_cell.angle_beta   90.00
_cell.angle_gamma   90.00
#
_symmetry.space_group_name_H-M   'P 1'
#
loop_
_entity.id
_entity.type
_entity.pdbx_description
1 polymer ?
#
loop_
_entity_poly.entity_id
_entity_poly.type
_entity_poly.pdbx_seq_one_letter_code
_entity_poly.pdbx_strand_id
1 'polypeptide(L)'
;KCIGIDDQKYQKLKIKSKERAQYKKGAIVEVRSEEAYTGSWYCARILNVLADDKDIVEHLRFSRDGDESIPLRDLVEAQNIRPVPPSQLSPVARYEPGDEVDAWFNKRWWISRVSKVLARGSMYLVYFISTGEELTVLHFNLRPGKEWINGRWINSYKENASNLHRRRYTVIRLMVLCKDYKLLRGKQIHKDVEAWFNDGWWSGRVYKINNNYMRYGVYFKTTDERLEFAYTDLRPCKVWRKGKWSRA
;
A
#
# COMPACT_ATOMS: atom_id res chain seq x y z
N LYS A 1 -16.43 2.35 -9.06
CA LYS A 1 -15.22 2.30 -9.92
C LYS A 1 -14.29 3.53 -9.74
N CYS A 2 -12.96 3.33 -9.78
CA CYS A 2 -11.94 4.41 -9.85
C CYS A 2 -11.34 4.45 -11.25
N ILE A 3 -11.23 5.63 -11.87
CA ILE A 3 -10.72 5.80 -13.22
C ILE A 3 -9.62 6.86 -13.21
N GLY A 4 -8.39 6.48 -13.58
CA GLY A 4 -7.28 7.42 -13.73
C GLY A 4 -7.60 8.50 -14.77
N ILE A 5 -7.27 9.75 -14.45
CA ILE A 5 -7.46 10.89 -15.36
C ILE A 5 -6.13 11.62 -15.61
N ASP A 6 -5.99 12.19 -16.80
CA ASP A 6 -4.88 13.08 -17.18
C ASP A 6 -5.22 14.55 -16.87
N ASP A 7 -4.25 15.43 -17.12
CA ASP A 7 -4.40 16.87 -16.87
C ASP A 7 -5.45 17.52 -17.76
N GLN A 8 -5.55 17.13 -19.04
CA GLN A 8 -6.53 17.70 -19.95
C GLN A 8 -7.96 17.40 -19.49
N LYS A 9 -8.22 16.14 -19.14
CA LYS A 9 -9.50 15.68 -18.60
C LYS A 9 -9.81 16.33 -17.26
N TYR A 10 -8.80 16.51 -16.40
CA TYR A 10 -8.96 17.24 -15.13
C TYR A 10 -9.41 18.69 -15.35
N GLN A 11 -8.76 19.45 -16.24
CA GLN A 11 -9.14 20.85 -16.51
C GLN A 11 -10.61 20.96 -16.98
N LYS A 12 -11.05 20.04 -17.84
CA LYS A 12 -12.44 19.98 -18.32
C LYS A 12 -13.44 19.70 -17.20
N LEU A 13 -13.13 18.78 -16.30
CA LEU A 13 -14.04 18.37 -15.22
C LEU A 13 -14.07 19.36 -14.05
N LYS A 14 -12.98 20.08 -13.80
CA LYS A 14 -12.88 21.08 -12.72
C LYS A 14 -13.96 22.16 -12.82
N ILE A 15 -14.39 22.51 -14.03
CA ILE A 15 -15.42 23.53 -14.32
C ILE A 15 -16.82 23.07 -13.85
N LYS A 16 -17.04 21.76 -13.72
CA LYS A 16 -18.33 21.17 -13.31
C LYS A 16 -18.46 20.93 -11.81
N SER A 17 -17.64 21.59 -10.98
CA SER A 17 -17.66 21.37 -9.54
C SER A 17 -18.92 21.91 -8.89
N LYS A 18 -19.48 21.16 -7.94
CA LYS A 18 -20.57 21.59 -7.06
C LYS A 18 -20.18 21.33 -5.61
N GLU A 19 -20.73 22.09 -4.67
CA GLU A 19 -20.60 21.74 -3.26
C GLU A 19 -21.53 20.56 -2.92
N ARG A 20 -20.98 19.51 -2.31
CA ARG A 20 -21.75 18.47 -1.61
C ARG A 20 -21.38 18.47 -0.14
N ALA A 21 -22.34 18.08 0.70
CA ALA A 21 -22.20 18.12 2.15
C ALA A 21 -21.23 17.06 2.72
N GLN A 22 -20.99 15.95 2.01
CA GLN A 22 -20.31 14.79 2.61
C GLN A 22 -18.83 15.04 2.88
N TYR A 23 -18.11 15.64 1.93
CA TYR A 23 -16.70 15.99 2.09
C TYR A 23 -16.37 17.31 1.40
N LYS A 24 -15.54 18.13 2.05
CA LYS A 24 -15.08 19.41 1.48
C LYS A 24 -13.87 19.19 0.58
N LYS A 25 -13.67 20.10 -0.38
CA LYS A 25 -12.42 20.19 -1.13
C LYS A 25 -11.23 20.30 -0.17
N GLY A 26 -10.18 19.53 -0.44
CA GLY A 26 -8.99 19.43 0.41
C GLY A 26 -9.08 18.38 1.52
N ALA A 27 -10.26 17.79 1.77
CA ALA A 27 -10.39 16.72 2.76
C ALA A 27 -9.51 15.51 2.40
N ILE A 28 -8.89 14.93 3.43
CA ILE A 28 -8.18 13.65 3.32
C ILE A 28 -9.17 12.52 3.54
N VAL A 29 -9.18 11.58 2.60
CA VAL A 29 -10.12 10.45 2.56
C VAL A 29 -9.40 9.16 2.22
N GLU A 30 -10.06 8.05 2.46
CA GLU A 30 -9.66 6.73 1.98
C GLU A 30 -10.57 6.30 0.83
N VAL A 31 -9.96 5.78 -0.23
CA VAL A 31 -10.67 5.42 -1.45
C VAL A 31 -10.45 3.95 -1.78
N ARG A 32 -11.53 3.24 -2.11
CA ARG A 32 -11.50 1.84 -2.52
C ARG A 32 -11.48 1.72 -4.04
N SER A 33 -10.58 0.89 -4.56
CA SER A 33 -10.59 0.48 -5.98
C SER A 33 -11.31 -0.85 -6.14
N GLU A 34 -12.11 -0.99 -7.19
CA GLU A 34 -12.89 -2.20 -7.47
C GLU A 34 -12.29 -3.11 -8.54
N GLU A 35 -11.17 -2.72 -9.17
CA GLU A 35 -10.62 -3.46 -10.32
C GLU A 35 -9.34 -4.22 -9.97
N ALA A 36 -8.21 -3.52 -9.81
CA ALA A 36 -6.90 -4.16 -9.64
C ALA A 36 -6.52 -4.39 -8.17
N TYR A 37 -7.22 -3.75 -7.23
CA TYR A 37 -6.87 -3.73 -5.81
C TYR A 37 -8.10 -3.87 -4.91
N THR A 38 -9.01 -4.77 -5.29
CA THR A 38 -10.23 -5.08 -4.56
C THR A 38 -9.91 -5.44 -3.10
N GLY A 39 -10.64 -4.84 -2.16
CA GLY A 39 -10.43 -5.04 -0.71
C GLY A 39 -9.34 -4.17 -0.09
N SER A 40 -8.81 -3.18 -0.83
CA SER A 40 -7.85 -2.21 -0.31
C SER A 40 -8.34 -0.76 -0.40
N TRP A 41 -7.83 0.07 0.50
CA TRP A 41 -8.07 1.51 0.57
C TRP A 41 -6.77 2.28 0.39
N TYR A 42 -6.75 3.29 -0.49
CA TYR A 42 -5.62 4.22 -0.61
C TYR A 42 -5.99 5.59 -0.05
N CYS A 43 -5.00 6.28 0.54
CA CYS A 43 -5.21 7.63 1.04
C CYS A 43 -5.17 8.64 -0.12
N ALA A 44 -6.17 9.51 -0.18
CA ALA A 44 -6.32 10.50 -1.22
C ALA A 44 -6.80 11.84 -0.67
N ARG A 45 -6.65 12.90 -1.47
CA ARG A 45 -7.15 14.24 -1.19
C ARG A 45 -8.21 14.62 -2.20
N ILE A 46 -9.34 15.14 -1.74
CA ILE A 46 -10.40 15.61 -2.64
C ILE A 46 -9.97 16.90 -3.33
N LEU A 47 -9.94 16.89 -4.66
CA LEU A 47 -9.69 18.08 -5.48
C LEU A 47 -10.99 18.81 -5.83
N ASN A 48 -11.98 18.03 -6.29
CA ASN A 48 -13.24 18.55 -6.81
C ASN A 48 -14.35 17.56 -6.53
N VAL A 49 -15.51 18.09 -6.15
CA VAL A 49 -16.75 17.34 -6.02
C VAL A 49 -17.62 17.62 -7.23
N LEU A 50 -18.09 16.57 -7.92
CA LEU A 50 -18.86 16.70 -9.16
C LEU A 50 -20.35 16.40 -8.92
N ALA A 51 -21.21 16.82 -9.86
CA ALA A 51 -22.66 16.65 -9.76
C ALA A 51 -23.09 15.17 -9.77
N ASP A 52 -22.39 14.31 -10.52
CA ASP A 52 -22.81 12.94 -10.86
C ASP A 52 -22.33 11.86 -9.85
N ASP A 53 -22.43 12.14 -8.54
CA ASP A 53 -21.96 11.24 -7.46
C ASP A 53 -20.50 10.81 -7.61
N LYS A 54 -19.68 11.68 -8.18
CA LYS A 54 -18.26 11.43 -8.44
C LYS A 54 -17.40 12.57 -7.91
N ASP A 55 -16.23 12.21 -7.46
CA ASP A 55 -15.22 13.12 -6.98
C ASP A 55 -13.92 12.91 -7.74
N ILE A 56 -13.17 13.99 -7.92
CA ILE A 56 -11.78 13.91 -8.37
C ILE A 56 -10.92 13.90 -7.12
N VAL A 57 -10.12 12.85 -6.98
CA VAL A 57 -9.18 12.70 -5.89
C VAL A 57 -7.75 12.63 -6.41
N GLU A 58 -6.82 13.09 -5.60
CA GLU A 58 -5.39 12.95 -5.82
C GLU A 58 -4.80 11.96 -4.82
N HIS A 59 -3.98 11.01 -5.29
CA HIS A 59 -3.30 10.05 -4.42
C HIS A 59 -2.25 10.76 -3.56
N LEU A 60 -2.21 10.47 -2.26
CA LEU A 60 -1.22 11.08 -1.36
C LEU A 60 0.16 10.44 -1.41
N ARG A 61 0.28 9.21 -1.90
CA ARG A 61 1.51 8.39 -1.82
C ARG A 61 1.97 7.82 -3.16
N PHE A 62 1.29 8.18 -4.24
CA PHE A 62 1.58 7.73 -5.60
C PHE A 62 1.74 8.93 -6.52
N SER A 63 2.76 8.85 -7.36
CA SER A 63 3.00 9.77 -8.46
C SER A 63 3.00 8.99 -9.78
N ARG A 64 2.70 9.69 -10.88
CA ARG A 64 2.72 9.07 -12.21
C ARG A 64 4.17 8.82 -12.64
N ASP A 65 4.45 7.61 -13.12
CA ASP A 65 5.77 7.20 -13.63
C ASP A 65 6.96 7.37 -12.66
N GLY A 66 6.68 7.54 -11.37
CA GLY A 66 7.69 7.76 -10.33
C GLY A 66 8.20 9.20 -10.25
N ASP A 67 7.65 10.12 -11.05
CA ASP A 67 7.95 11.54 -10.98
C ASP A 67 6.98 12.22 -10.01
N GLU A 68 7.48 12.57 -8.81
CA GLU A 68 6.70 13.23 -7.76
C GLU A 68 6.09 14.58 -8.17
N SER A 69 6.55 15.18 -9.28
CA SER A 69 5.95 16.40 -9.83
C SER A 69 4.62 16.15 -10.56
N ILE A 70 4.32 14.90 -10.93
CA ILE A 70 3.11 14.53 -11.67
C ILE A 70 2.13 13.80 -10.74
N PRO A 71 1.12 14.50 -10.20
CA PRO A 71 0.15 13.90 -9.28
C PRO A 71 -0.70 12.84 -9.97
N LEU A 72 -0.91 11.70 -9.30
CA LEU A 72 -1.84 10.69 -9.77
C LEU A 72 -3.27 11.05 -9.32
N ARG A 73 -4.17 11.22 -10.29
CA ARG A 73 -5.57 11.61 -10.05
C ARG A 73 -6.53 10.57 -10.58
N ASP A 74 -7.60 10.33 -9.82
CA ASP A 74 -8.69 9.45 -10.21
C ASP A 74 -10.03 10.19 -10.16
N LEU A 75 -10.91 9.82 -11.08
CA LEU A 75 -12.35 10.03 -10.99
C LEU A 75 -12.96 8.83 -10.25
N VAL A 76 -13.62 9.09 -9.14
CA VAL A 76 -14.06 8.08 -8.17
C VAL A 76 -15.53 8.30 -7.85
N GLU A 77 -16.30 7.23 -7.71
CA GLU A 77 -17.68 7.32 -7.20
C GLU A 77 -17.69 7.59 -5.68
N ALA A 78 -18.56 8.48 -5.22
CA ALA A 78 -18.65 8.90 -3.82
C ALA A 78 -18.85 7.72 -2.84
N GLN A 79 -19.56 6.67 -3.25
CA GLN A 79 -19.76 5.45 -2.44
C GLN A 79 -18.45 4.67 -2.15
N ASN A 80 -17.41 4.88 -2.96
CA ASN A 80 -16.11 4.26 -2.79
C ASN A 80 -15.15 5.13 -1.95
N ILE A 81 -15.66 6.19 -1.33
CA ILE A 81 -14.92 7.14 -0.50
C ILE A 81 -15.42 7.10 0.94
N ARG A 82 -14.49 6.95 1.89
CA ARG A 82 -14.74 7.05 3.32
C ARG A 82 -13.80 8.08 3.96
N PRO A 83 -14.14 8.68 5.12
CA PRO A 83 -13.17 9.50 5.83
C PRO A 83 -11.95 8.67 6.24
N VAL A 84 -10.91 9.30 6.76
CA VAL A 84 -9.86 8.54 7.46
C VAL A 84 -10.43 8.03 8.78
N PRO A 85 -10.23 6.75 9.15
CA PRO A 85 -10.65 6.26 10.46
C PRO A 85 -10.06 7.12 11.58
N PRO A 86 -10.83 7.46 12.62
CA PRO A 86 -10.32 8.21 13.75
C PRO A 86 -9.17 7.45 14.40
N SER A 87 -8.10 8.18 14.73
CA SER A 87 -7.03 7.64 15.55
C SER A 87 -7.62 7.08 16.85
N GLN A 88 -7.17 5.90 17.25
CA GLN A 88 -7.62 5.35 18.52
C GLN A 88 -7.02 6.17 19.65
N LEU A 89 -7.85 6.55 20.62
CA LEU A 89 -7.42 7.21 21.85
C LEU A 89 -6.53 6.29 22.70
N SER A 90 -6.73 4.97 22.59
CA SER A 90 -5.90 3.93 23.20
C SER A 90 -5.31 3.01 22.11
N PRO A 91 -3.98 2.92 21.97
CA PRO A 91 -3.36 1.96 21.07
C PRO A 91 -3.75 0.54 21.45
N VAL A 92 -4.07 -0.32 20.46
CA VAL A 92 -4.23 -1.75 20.71
C VAL A 92 -2.87 -2.31 21.12
N ALA A 93 -2.74 -2.81 22.35
CA ALA A 93 -1.46 -3.30 22.86
C ALA A 93 -0.98 -4.56 22.11
N ARG A 94 -1.91 -5.42 21.68
CA ARG A 94 -1.63 -6.66 20.94
C ARG A 94 -2.89 -7.12 20.22
N TYR A 95 -2.71 -7.71 19.04
CA TYR A 95 -3.78 -8.41 18.31
C TYR A 95 -3.71 -9.92 18.56
N GLU A 96 -4.82 -10.60 18.37
CA GLU A 96 -4.96 -12.05 18.54
C GLU A 96 -5.35 -12.74 17.22
N PRO A 97 -5.04 -14.04 17.03
CA PRO A 97 -5.53 -14.78 15.89
C PRO A 97 -7.06 -14.72 15.79
N GLY A 98 -7.58 -14.36 14.63
CA GLY A 98 -9.00 -14.12 14.40
C GLY A 98 -9.39 -12.64 14.37
N ASP A 99 -8.58 -11.75 14.94
CA ASP A 99 -8.85 -10.32 14.90
C ASP A 99 -8.90 -9.80 13.47
N GLU A 100 -9.93 -9.01 13.16
CA GLU A 100 -10.03 -8.31 11.91
C GLU A 100 -9.31 -6.96 11.99
N VAL A 101 -8.37 -6.77 11.07
CA VAL A 101 -7.44 -5.64 11.05
C VAL A 101 -7.30 -5.10 9.63
N ASP A 102 -7.09 -3.80 9.51
CA ASP A 102 -6.59 -3.21 8.28
C ASP A 102 -5.06 -3.26 8.33
N ALA A 103 -4.44 -3.93 7.36
CA ALA A 103 -2.99 -4.05 7.24
C ALA A 103 -2.41 -3.10 6.19
N TRP A 104 -1.41 -2.30 6.57
CA TRP A 104 -0.73 -1.39 5.66
C TRP A 104 0.30 -2.14 4.82
N PHE A 105 0.04 -2.24 3.51
CA PHE A 105 0.91 -2.89 2.54
C PHE A 105 0.77 -2.25 1.16
N ASN A 106 1.89 -2.06 0.45
CA ASN A 106 1.93 -1.40 -0.85
C ASN A 106 1.17 -0.06 -0.89
N LYS A 107 1.39 0.76 0.14
CA LYS A 107 0.82 2.12 0.31
C LYS A 107 -0.72 2.13 0.37
N ARG A 108 -1.32 1.02 0.82
CA ARG A 108 -2.76 0.82 0.95
C ARG A 108 -3.09 0.10 2.26
N TRP A 109 -4.27 0.33 2.78
CA TRP A 109 -4.86 -0.44 3.87
C TRP A 109 -5.65 -1.62 3.29
N TRP A 110 -5.28 -2.83 3.65
CA TRP A 110 -5.92 -4.07 3.20
C TRP A 110 -6.77 -4.65 4.30
N ILE A 111 -8.02 -4.98 3.98
CA ILE A 111 -8.90 -5.67 4.91
C ILE A 111 -8.35 -7.09 5.11
N SER A 112 -8.02 -7.41 6.36
CA SER A 112 -7.30 -8.63 6.70
C SER A 112 -7.72 -9.21 8.04
N ARG A 113 -7.31 -10.46 8.30
CA ARG A 113 -7.51 -11.14 9.57
C ARG A 113 -6.17 -11.64 10.10
N VAL A 114 -5.92 -11.49 11.39
CA VAL A 114 -4.71 -12.03 12.01
C VAL A 114 -4.78 -13.56 11.99
N SER A 115 -3.81 -14.19 11.33
CA SER A 115 -3.65 -15.65 11.33
C SER A 115 -2.80 -16.11 12.50
N LYS A 116 -1.69 -15.41 12.78
CA LYS A 116 -0.73 -15.79 13.85
C LYS A 116 -0.04 -14.56 14.45
N VAL A 117 0.25 -14.66 15.74
CA VAL A 117 1.11 -13.69 16.46
C VAL A 117 2.54 -14.18 16.42
N LEU A 118 3.47 -13.31 16.04
CA LEU A 118 4.90 -13.61 15.88
C LEU A 118 5.75 -12.66 16.72
N ALA A 119 7.02 -13.01 16.93
CA ALA A 119 8.02 -12.15 17.57
C ALA A 119 7.52 -11.44 18.84
N ARG A 120 6.90 -12.19 19.76
CA ARG A 120 6.32 -11.71 21.03
C ARG A 120 5.29 -10.57 20.87
N GLY A 121 4.59 -10.51 19.74
CA GLY A 121 3.56 -9.50 19.46
C GLY A 121 4.04 -8.27 18.71
N SER A 122 5.30 -8.24 18.26
CA SER A 122 5.81 -7.16 17.40
C SER A 122 5.48 -7.37 15.91
N MET A 123 5.14 -8.59 15.51
CA MET A 123 4.81 -8.97 14.14
C MET A 123 3.61 -9.92 14.09
N TYR A 124 2.90 -9.91 12.98
CA TYR A 124 1.68 -10.69 12.77
C TYR A 124 1.67 -11.26 11.37
N LEU A 125 1.32 -12.54 11.24
CA LEU A 125 0.91 -13.11 9.95
C LEU A 125 -0.56 -12.75 9.77
N VAL A 126 -0.90 -12.03 8.70
CA VAL A 126 -2.28 -11.64 8.38
C VAL A 126 -2.72 -12.23 7.06
N TYR A 127 -3.97 -12.66 7.00
CA TYR A 127 -4.66 -13.16 5.82
C TYR A 127 -5.47 -12.02 5.17
N PHE A 128 -5.19 -11.68 3.92
CA PHE A 128 -5.96 -10.69 3.15
C PHE A 128 -7.26 -11.29 2.66
N ILE A 129 -8.39 -10.72 3.09
CA ILE A 129 -9.72 -11.31 2.84
C ILE A 129 -10.05 -11.34 1.35
N SER A 130 -9.62 -10.33 0.59
CA SER A 130 -9.95 -10.21 -0.83
C SER A 130 -9.10 -11.09 -1.75
N THR A 131 -7.86 -11.39 -1.37
CA THR A 131 -6.93 -12.16 -2.23
C THR A 131 -6.70 -13.59 -1.75
N GLY A 132 -6.99 -13.88 -0.49
CA GLY A 132 -6.71 -15.19 0.11
C GLY A 132 -5.24 -15.42 0.45
N GLU A 133 -4.42 -14.37 0.42
CA GLU A 133 -2.98 -14.45 0.65
C GLU A 133 -2.62 -14.14 2.11
N GLU A 134 -1.48 -14.65 2.58
CA GLU A 134 -0.94 -14.29 3.88
C GLU A 134 0.33 -13.44 3.74
N LEU A 135 0.48 -12.46 4.64
CA LEU A 135 1.64 -11.56 4.70
C LEU A 135 2.04 -11.34 6.16
N THR A 136 3.34 -11.34 6.46
CA THR A 136 3.79 -10.87 7.78
C THR A 136 3.97 -9.36 7.79
N VAL A 137 3.35 -8.69 8.76
CA VAL A 137 3.38 -7.24 8.94
C VAL A 137 3.78 -6.88 10.38
N LEU A 138 4.35 -5.70 10.55
CA LEU A 138 4.72 -5.15 11.86
C LEU A 138 3.48 -4.62 12.59
N HIS A 139 3.52 -4.62 13.92
CA HIS A 139 2.41 -4.12 14.74
C HIS A 139 1.95 -2.70 14.34
N PHE A 140 2.88 -1.79 14.06
CA PHE A 140 2.56 -0.41 13.67
C PHE A 140 1.95 -0.29 12.25
N ASN A 141 2.02 -1.35 11.44
CA ASN A 141 1.34 -1.44 10.14
C ASN A 141 -0.05 -2.05 10.27
N LEU A 142 -0.54 -2.30 11.49
CA LEU A 142 -1.89 -2.77 11.74
C LEU A 142 -2.70 -1.67 12.42
N ARG A 143 -3.96 -1.58 12.03
CA ARG A 143 -5.00 -0.88 12.79
C ARG A 143 -6.23 -1.77 12.89
N PRO A 144 -7.12 -1.56 13.87
CA PRO A 144 -8.34 -2.35 13.96
C PRO A 144 -9.21 -2.19 12.72
N GLY A 145 -9.81 -3.29 12.29
CA GLY A 145 -10.75 -3.33 11.19
C GLY A 145 -11.96 -2.45 11.51
N LYS A 146 -12.21 -1.46 10.66
CA LYS A 146 -13.39 -0.60 10.75
C LYS A 146 -14.04 -0.43 9.40
N GLU A 147 -15.37 -0.47 9.40
CA GLU A 147 -16.19 -0.20 8.23
C GLU A 147 -16.88 1.15 8.38
N TRP A 148 -17.04 1.85 7.26
CA TRP A 148 -17.77 3.11 7.20
C TRP A 148 -19.16 2.82 6.62
N ILE A 149 -20.17 2.83 7.49
CA ILE A 149 -21.54 2.46 7.14
C ILE A 149 -22.45 3.59 7.62
N ASN A 150 -23.31 4.09 6.71
CA ASN A 150 -24.31 5.13 7.02
C ASN A 150 -23.77 6.34 7.80
N GLY A 151 -22.58 6.81 7.44
CA GLY A 151 -21.96 7.98 8.05
C GLY A 151 -21.31 7.74 9.42
N ARG A 152 -21.06 6.48 9.80
CA ARG A 152 -20.45 6.12 11.08
C ARG A 152 -19.37 5.05 10.91
N TRP A 153 -18.39 5.07 11.80
CA TRP A 153 -17.38 4.01 11.90
C TRP A 153 -17.89 2.90 12.79
N ILE A 154 -17.93 1.68 12.25
CA ILE A 154 -18.33 0.47 12.95
C ILE A 154 -17.13 -0.46 13.06
N ASN A 155 -16.92 -1.06 14.23
CA ASN A 155 -15.89 -2.07 14.44
C ASN A 155 -16.30 -3.36 13.73
N SER A 156 -15.42 -3.92 12.90
CA SER A 156 -15.78 -5.08 12.08
C SER A 156 -16.07 -6.35 12.90
N TYR A 157 -15.57 -6.42 14.14
CA TYR A 157 -15.69 -7.57 15.04
C TYR A 157 -16.95 -7.59 15.95
N LYS A 158 -17.85 -6.59 15.93
CA LYS A 158 -18.93 -6.49 16.94
C LYS A 158 -20.39 -6.68 16.49
N GLU A 159 -20.73 -6.79 15.20
CA GLU A 159 -22.17 -6.89 14.81
C GLU A 159 -22.55 -8.03 13.84
N ASN A 160 -21.61 -8.81 13.29
CA ASN A 160 -21.93 -9.79 12.23
C ASN A 160 -21.82 -11.27 12.65
N ALA A 161 -22.14 -11.61 13.90
CA ALA A 161 -22.29 -13.02 14.29
C ALA A 161 -23.41 -13.76 13.51
N SER A 162 -24.33 -13.03 12.88
CA SER A 162 -25.47 -13.59 12.12
C SER A 162 -25.30 -13.60 10.60
N ASN A 163 -24.24 -12.99 10.04
CA ASN A 163 -24.06 -12.86 8.58
C ASN A 163 -22.68 -13.29 8.07
N LEU A 164 -21.97 -14.16 8.80
CA LEU A 164 -20.84 -14.92 8.24
C LEU A 164 -21.38 -15.88 7.16
N HIS A 165 -21.70 -15.35 6.00
CA HIS A 165 -21.69 -16.12 4.77
C HIS A 165 -20.32 -16.77 4.70
N ARG A 166 -20.34 -18.08 4.92
CA ARG A 166 -19.25 -19.03 4.82
C ARG A 166 -18.69 -18.97 3.41
N ARG A 167 -17.90 -17.93 3.14
CA ARG A 167 -17.22 -17.69 1.90
C ARG A 167 -16.01 -18.63 1.87
N ARG A 168 -16.30 -19.90 1.56
CA ARG A 168 -15.30 -20.90 1.19
C ARG A 168 -14.61 -20.38 -0.06
N TYR A 169 -13.35 -20.00 0.05
CA TYR A 169 -12.54 -19.69 -1.12
C TYR A 169 -11.25 -20.49 -1.09
N THR A 170 -11.07 -21.23 -2.17
CA THR A 170 -9.94 -22.08 -2.50
C THR A 170 -8.69 -21.22 -2.64
N VAL A 171 -7.59 -21.70 -2.06
CA VAL A 171 -6.25 -21.11 -2.17
C VAL A 171 -5.84 -21.10 -3.63
N ILE A 172 -6.01 -19.97 -4.32
CA ILE A 172 -5.41 -19.73 -5.63
C ILE A 172 -4.10 -18.99 -5.40
N ARG A 173 -3.01 -19.73 -5.56
CA ARG A 173 -1.64 -19.22 -5.61
C ARG A 173 -1.47 -18.39 -6.89
N LEU A 174 -1.54 -17.07 -6.77
CA LEU A 174 -1.04 -16.11 -7.76
C LEU A 174 -0.44 -14.96 -6.97
N MET A 175 0.83 -15.02 -6.57
CA MET A 175 1.88 -14.30 -7.30
C MET A 175 1.30 -13.08 -8.04
N VAL A 176 0.96 -12.07 -7.25
CA VAL A 176 0.34 -10.83 -7.68
C VAL A 176 1.21 -10.17 -8.75
N LEU A 177 0.59 -9.90 -9.90
CA LEU A 177 1.07 -8.99 -10.93
C LEU A 177 1.08 -7.55 -10.39
N CYS A 178 1.93 -7.28 -9.40
CA CYS A 178 2.30 -5.94 -9.01
C CYS A 178 3.60 -5.60 -9.76
N LYS A 179 3.67 -4.44 -10.41
CA LYS A 179 4.92 -3.93 -11.01
C LYS A 179 6.06 -3.82 -9.98
N ASP A 180 5.75 -3.89 -8.68
CA ASP A 180 6.72 -4.00 -7.58
C ASP A 180 7.31 -5.42 -7.40
N TYR A 181 6.65 -6.49 -7.84
CA TYR A 181 7.23 -7.85 -7.88
C TYR A 181 8.34 -7.97 -8.96
N LYS A 182 8.28 -7.17 -10.03
CA LYS A 182 9.40 -7.03 -10.98
C LYS A 182 10.61 -6.32 -10.35
N LEU A 183 10.43 -5.46 -9.35
CA LEU A 183 11.54 -4.88 -8.58
C LEU A 183 12.12 -5.91 -7.58
N LEU A 184 11.27 -6.73 -6.95
CA LEU A 184 11.70 -7.82 -6.08
C LEU A 184 12.50 -8.91 -6.84
N ARG A 185 12.23 -9.14 -8.15
CA ARG A 185 13.08 -9.98 -9.02
C ARG A 185 14.53 -9.48 -9.12
N GLY A 186 14.78 -8.19 -8.97
CA GLY A 186 16.12 -7.59 -9.07
C GLY A 186 16.96 -7.72 -7.80
N LYS A 187 16.33 -7.95 -6.64
CA LYS A 187 16.98 -8.03 -5.33
C LYS A 187 16.85 -9.44 -4.76
N GLN A 188 17.16 -10.44 -5.58
CA GLN A 188 17.24 -11.84 -5.16
C GLN A 188 18.60 -12.12 -4.53
N ILE A 189 18.70 -13.19 -3.75
CA ILE A 189 19.99 -13.68 -3.28
C ILE A 189 20.90 -13.90 -4.50
N HIS A 190 22.16 -13.50 -4.36
CA HIS A 190 23.22 -13.47 -5.37
C HIS A 190 23.09 -12.44 -6.50
N LYS A 191 22.12 -11.52 -6.43
CA LYS A 191 22.04 -10.39 -7.39
C LYS A 191 22.92 -9.23 -6.99
N ASP A 192 23.50 -8.60 -8.00
CA ASP A 192 24.27 -7.37 -7.85
C ASP A 192 23.30 -6.18 -7.72
N VAL A 193 23.55 -5.32 -6.74
CA VAL A 193 22.75 -4.16 -6.34
C VAL A 193 23.66 -2.97 -6.02
N GLU A 194 23.10 -1.77 -6.02
CA GLU A 194 23.74 -0.59 -5.45
C GLU A 194 23.09 -0.27 -4.10
N ALA A 195 23.90 -0.11 -3.06
CA ALA A 195 23.50 0.23 -1.71
C ALA A 195 23.93 1.65 -1.34
N TRP A 196 23.03 2.43 -0.75
CA TRP A 196 23.34 3.76 -0.23
C TRP A 196 24.00 3.65 1.14
N PHE A 197 25.24 4.11 1.27
CA PHE A 197 26.04 4.04 2.49
C PHE A 197 27.12 5.14 2.50
N ASN A 198 27.31 5.81 3.65
CA ASN A 198 28.28 6.91 3.83
C ASN A 198 28.26 7.93 2.66
N ASP A 199 27.08 8.50 2.39
CA ASP A 199 26.83 9.52 1.37
C ASP A 199 27.19 9.13 -0.08
N GLY A 200 27.24 7.83 -0.37
CA GLY A 200 27.52 7.30 -1.70
C GLY A 200 26.74 6.04 -2.05
N TRP A 201 26.70 5.71 -3.35
CA TRP A 201 26.17 4.45 -3.86
C TRP A 201 27.30 3.45 -4.07
N TRP A 202 27.20 2.30 -3.42
CA TRP A 202 28.22 1.24 -3.42
C TRP A 202 27.69 -0.02 -4.09
N SER A 203 28.48 -0.60 -4.99
CA SER A 203 28.12 -1.86 -5.64
C SER A 203 28.35 -3.04 -4.70
N GLY A 204 27.33 -3.85 -4.50
CA GLY A 204 27.41 -5.05 -3.68
C GLY A 204 26.53 -6.17 -4.20
N ARG A 205 26.64 -7.34 -3.59
CA ARG A 205 25.85 -8.53 -3.94
C ARG A 205 24.98 -8.93 -2.77
N VAL A 206 23.69 -9.10 -3.00
CA VAL A 206 22.77 -9.60 -1.97
C VAL A 206 23.19 -11.03 -1.61
N TYR A 207 23.47 -11.32 -0.34
CA TYR A 207 23.84 -12.67 0.11
C TYR A 207 22.81 -13.28 1.06
N LYS A 208 21.94 -12.45 1.66
CA LYS A 208 20.81 -12.90 2.46
C LYS A 208 19.64 -11.94 2.32
N ILE A 209 18.44 -12.47 2.42
CA ILE A 209 17.20 -11.70 2.49
C ILE A 209 16.49 -12.14 3.76
N ASN A 210 16.24 -11.19 4.64
CA ASN A 210 15.60 -11.42 5.94
C ASN A 210 14.32 -10.60 6.06
N ASN A 211 13.53 -10.87 7.09
CA ASN A 211 12.34 -10.10 7.46
C ASN A 211 11.40 -9.84 6.28
N ASN A 212 11.03 -10.90 5.54
CA ASN A 212 10.12 -10.83 4.39
C ASN A 212 10.48 -9.74 3.36
N TYR A 213 11.71 -9.74 2.85
CA TYR A 213 12.19 -8.77 1.84
C TYR A 213 12.33 -7.32 2.34
N MET A 214 12.30 -7.09 3.66
CA MET A 214 12.49 -5.75 4.23
C MET A 214 13.94 -5.46 4.59
N ARG A 215 14.75 -6.50 4.80
CA ARG A 215 16.19 -6.38 5.09
C ARG A 215 16.99 -7.23 4.14
N TYR A 216 18.06 -6.64 3.61
CA TYR A 216 18.94 -7.28 2.65
C TYR A 216 20.36 -7.21 3.19
N GLY A 217 20.98 -8.38 3.38
CA GLY A 217 22.42 -8.42 3.61
C GLY A 217 23.12 -8.28 2.28
N VAL A 218 23.96 -7.26 2.17
CA VAL A 218 24.77 -6.95 0.99
C VAL A 218 26.24 -7.17 1.32
N TYR A 219 26.91 -7.90 0.44
CA TYR A 219 28.33 -8.18 0.50
C TYR A 219 29.07 -7.28 -0.50
N PHE A 220 30.06 -6.52 -0.03
CA PHE A 220 30.85 -5.61 -0.83
C PHE A 220 32.20 -6.25 -1.17
N LYS A 221 32.38 -6.65 -2.45
CA LYS A 221 33.60 -7.35 -2.89
C LYS A 221 34.88 -6.53 -2.72
N THR A 222 34.78 -5.20 -2.77
CA THR A 222 35.92 -4.29 -2.69
C THR A 222 36.47 -4.16 -1.28
N THR A 223 35.62 -4.30 -0.25
CA THR A 223 36.00 -4.12 1.16
C THR A 223 35.91 -5.42 1.96
N ASP A 224 35.40 -6.50 1.38
CA ASP A 224 35.05 -7.77 2.05
C ASP A 224 34.02 -7.60 3.20
N GLU A 225 33.28 -6.49 3.21
CA GLU A 225 32.31 -6.18 4.25
C GLU A 225 30.92 -6.76 3.97
N ARG A 226 30.17 -7.02 5.05
CA ARG A 226 28.80 -7.52 5.01
C ARG A 226 27.91 -6.64 5.88
N LEU A 227 27.03 -5.87 5.26
CA LEU A 227 26.14 -4.93 5.95
C LEU A 227 24.68 -5.23 5.63
N GLU A 228 23.77 -4.79 6.51
CA GLU A 228 22.32 -4.95 6.32
C GLU A 228 21.65 -3.63 5.96
N PHE A 229 20.87 -3.64 4.88
CA PHE A 229 20.21 -2.46 4.34
C PHE A 229 18.69 -2.63 4.35
N ALA A 230 17.96 -1.53 4.52
CA ALA A 230 16.53 -1.54 4.27
C ALA A 230 16.27 -1.62 2.76
N TYR A 231 15.05 -2.03 2.38
CA TYR A 231 14.66 -2.05 0.96
C TYR A 231 14.90 -0.72 0.25
N THR A 232 14.64 0.40 0.92
CA THR A 232 14.76 1.77 0.39
C THR A 232 16.18 2.19 0.08
N ASP A 233 17.16 1.56 0.74
CA ASP A 233 18.57 1.92 0.63
C ASP A 233 19.26 1.15 -0.49
N LEU A 234 18.51 0.27 -1.18
CA LEU A 234 19.01 -0.54 -2.29
C LEU A 234 18.32 -0.18 -3.60
N ARG A 235 19.07 -0.23 -4.70
CA ARG A 235 18.54 -0.14 -6.06
C ARG A 235 19.23 -1.11 -7.02
N PRO A 236 18.59 -1.46 -8.15
CA PRO A 236 19.27 -2.21 -9.21
C PRO A 236 20.48 -1.43 -9.72
N CYS A 237 21.58 -2.13 -10.05
CA CYS A 237 22.74 -1.52 -10.69
C CYS A 237 22.32 -0.72 -11.92
N LYS A 238 22.85 0.51 -12.04
CA LYS A 238 22.65 1.33 -13.22
C LYS A 238 23.96 1.47 -13.98
N VAL A 239 23.88 1.43 -15.30
CA VAL A 239 24.99 1.69 -16.20
C VAL A 239 24.73 2.99 -16.95
N TRP A 240 25.75 3.82 -17.08
CA TRP A 240 25.67 5.04 -17.89
C TRP A 240 25.90 4.66 -19.35
N ARG A 241 24.89 4.87 -20.21
CA ARG A 241 24.98 4.59 -21.65
C ARG A 241 24.31 5.72 -22.42
N LYS A 242 24.99 6.24 -23.45
CA LYS A 242 24.46 7.27 -24.36
C LYS A 242 23.84 8.48 -23.63
N GLY A 243 24.50 9.00 -22.60
CA GLY A 243 24.06 10.17 -21.85
C GLY A 243 22.89 9.94 -20.88
N LYS A 244 22.54 8.69 -20.58
CA LYS A 244 21.46 8.35 -19.65
C LYS A 244 21.83 7.17 -18.76
N TRP A 245 21.40 7.20 -17.50
CA TRP A 245 21.41 6.03 -16.63
C TRP A 245 20.36 5.02 -17.07
N SER A 246 20.79 3.83 -17.47
CA SER A 246 19.92 2.69 -17.77
C SER A 246 20.16 1.58 -16.73
N ARG A 247 19.20 0.66 -16.54
CA ARG A 247 19.48 -0.57 -15.76
C ARG A 247 20.59 -1.35 -16.45
N ALA A 248 21.49 -1.93 -15.66
CA ALA A 248 22.53 -2.85 -16.13
C ALA A 248 21.92 -4.08 -16.81
#